data_AF-A0AB37X4P0-F1
#
_entry.id   AF-A0AB37X4P0-F1
#
_cell.length_a   1.000
_cell.length_b   1.000
_cell.length_c   1.000
_cell.angle_alpha   90.00
_cell.angle_beta   90.00
_cell.angle_gamma   90.00
#
_symmetry.space_group_name_H-M   'P 1'
#
loop_
_entity.id
_entity.type
_entity.pdbx_description
1 polymer ?
#
loop_
_entity_poly.entity_id
_entity_poly.type
_entity_poly.pdbx_seq_one_letter_code
_entity_poly.pdbx_strand_id
1 'polypeptide(L)' 'MTAQPRYVPVSSSLQGVRWRRSSHSTGMNNCVETARLTSGPHAGLLAVRDSKNAPGPALLFSPAAWRGFVTAQGPGPA' A
#
# COMPACT_ATOMS: atom_id res chain seq x y z
N MET A 1 -2.58 -15.60 -13.62
CA MET A 1 -1.75 -14.40 -13.91
C MET A 1 -1.40 -13.73 -12.59
N THR A 2 -0.30 -14.13 -11.96
CA THR A 2 0.10 -13.58 -10.66
C THR A 2 0.77 -12.24 -10.91
N ALA A 3 0.06 -11.14 -10.67
CA ALA A 3 0.64 -9.81 -10.73
C ALA A 3 1.69 -9.72 -9.62
N GLN A 4 2.97 -9.82 -9.97
CA GLN A 4 4.04 -9.69 -8.99
C GLN A 4 3.95 -8.29 -8.36
N PRO A 5 3.97 -8.18 -7.02
CA PRO A 5 4.00 -6.89 -6.37
C PRO A 5 5.28 -6.18 -6.81
N ARG A 6 5.14 -5.00 -7.42
CA ARG A 6 6.28 -4.19 -7.82
C ARG A 6 6.81 -3.52 -6.55
N TYR A 7 8.05 -3.83 -6.20
CA TYR A 7 8.69 -3.38 -4.98
C TYR A 7 9.49 -2.09 -5.22
N VAL A 8 9.32 -1.10 -4.34
CA VAL A 8 10.10 0.13 -4.34
C VAL A 8 11.08 0.10 -3.16
N PRO A 9 12.41 0.20 -3.39
CA PRO A 9 13.42 0.04 -2.33
C PRO A 9 13.29 1.02 -1.17
N VAL A 10 12.88 2.27 -1.45
CA VAL A 10 12.69 3.32 -0.44
C VAL A 10 11.43 4.12 -0.75
N SER A 11 10.51 4.26 0.22
CA SER A 11 9.22 4.90 -0.02
C SER A 11 9.34 6.41 -0.29
N SER A 12 10.40 7.06 0.17
CA SER A 12 10.71 8.48 -0.10
C SER A 12 10.99 8.78 -1.57
N SER A 13 11.28 7.76 -2.40
CA SER A 13 11.40 7.91 -3.85
C SER A 13 10.06 8.21 -4.53
N LEU A 14 8.94 7.94 -3.86
CA LEU A 14 7.60 8.31 -4.31
C LEU A 14 7.36 9.79 -4.01
N GLN A 15 7.92 10.65 -4.86
CA GLN A 15 7.85 12.12 -4.76
C GLN A 15 6.44 12.64 -5.08
N GLY A 16 5.99 13.66 -4.34
CA GLY A 16 4.68 14.31 -4.55
C GLY A 16 3.46 13.47 -4.17
N VAL A 17 3.67 12.36 -3.45
CA VAL A 17 2.61 11.41 -3.13
C VAL A 17 2.01 11.71 -1.76
N ARG A 18 0.68 11.70 -1.66
CA ARG A 18 -0.05 11.93 -0.40
C ARG A 18 -0.37 10.61 0.29
N TRP A 19 0.40 10.30 1.32
CA TRP A 19 0.16 9.15 2.19
C TRP A 19 -1.04 9.39 3.10
N ARG A 20 -1.93 8.40 3.19
CA ARG A 20 -3.04 8.33 4.14
C ARG A 20 -2.83 7.16 5.08
N ARG A 21 -2.79 7.46 6.38
CA ARG A 21 -2.81 6.47 7.44
C ARG A 21 -4.19 5.83 7.57
N SER A 22 -4.25 4.52 7.80
CA SER A 22 -5.51 3.81 8.05
C SER A 22 -6.13 4.21 9.40
N SER A 23 -7.45 4.38 9.45
CA SER A 23 -8.22 4.61 10.69
C SER A 23 -8.19 3.41 11.64
N HIS A 24 -7.89 2.21 11.15
CA HIS A 24 -7.71 1.00 11.96
C HIS A 24 -6.36 0.94 12.68
N SER A 25 -5.51 1.97 12.52
CA SER A 25 -4.24 2.14 13.23
C SER A 25 -4.46 2.65 14.68
N THR A 26 -5.57 2.28 15.31
CA THR A 26 -5.89 2.57 16.71
C THR A 26 -5.28 1.49 17.60
N GLY A 27 -4.05 1.72 18.06
CA GLY A 27 -3.33 0.80 18.96
C GLY A 27 -2.00 0.33 18.37
N MET A 28 -1.04 0.13 19.27
CA MET A 28 0.42 0.08 19.12
C MET A 28 1.01 -0.71 17.92
N ASN A 29 0.27 -1.53 17.16
CA ASN A 29 0.87 -2.62 16.39
C ASN A 29 0.55 -2.76 14.89
N ASN A 30 -0.45 -2.08 14.31
CA ASN A 30 -0.85 -2.34 12.91
C ASN A 30 -0.99 -1.06 12.06
N CYS A 31 0.01 -0.18 12.09
CA CYS A 31 -0.05 1.10 11.40
C CYS A 31 0.41 0.98 9.93
N VAL A 32 -0.53 0.93 8.99
CA VAL A 32 -0.21 1.00 7.54
C VAL A 32 -0.59 2.35 6.95
N GLU A 33 0.22 2.84 6.01
CA GLU A 33 -0.10 4.00 5.18
C GLU A 33 -0.24 3.57 3.72
N THR A 34 -1.21 4.18 3.05
CA THR A 34 -1.49 3.92 1.64
C THR A 34 -1.46 5.21 0.85
N ALA A 35 -1.10 5.12 -0.42
CA ALA A 35 -1.11 6.29 -1.29
C ALA A 35 -1.45 5.92 -2.73
N ARG A 36 -2.32 6.71 -3.35
CA ARG A 36 -2.66 6.56 -4.77
C ARG A 36 -1.63 7.34 -5.59
N LEU A 37 -0.97 6.64 -6.50
CA LEU A 37 0.01 7.24 -7.40
C LEU A 37 -0.71 7.81 -8.62
N THR A 38 -0.71 9.12 -8.76
CA THR A 38 -1.41 9.82 -9.86
C THR A 38 -0.49 10.30 -10.98
N SER A 39 0.83 10.23 -10.77
CA SER A 39 1.84 10.70 -11.73
C SER A 39 3.10 9.82 -11.68
N GLY A 40 3.93 9.92 -12.72
CA GLY A 40 5.19 9.18 -12.83
C GLY A 40 5.04 7.74 -13.34
N PRO A 41 6.12 6.94 -13.32
CA PRO A 41 6.18 5.60 -13.93
C PRO A 41 5.27 4.56 -13.24
N HIS A 42 4.76 4.89 -12.05
CA HIS A 42 3.91 4.03 -11.24
C HIS A 42 2.47 4.56 -11.13
N ALA A 43 2.10 5.53 -11.98
CA ALA A 43 0.75 6.07 -12.00
C ALA A 43 -0.32 4.96 -12.18
N GLY A 44 -1.42 5.09 -11.45
CA GLY A 44 -2.51 4.10 -11.43
C GLY A 44 -2.30 2.94 -10.43
N LEU A 45 -1.16 2.88 -9.75
CA LEU A 45 -0.90 1.91 -8.69
C LEU A 45 -1.22 2.47 -7.29
N LEU A 46 -1.43 1.56 -6.35
CA LEU A 46 -1.55 1.87 -4.93
C LEU A 46 -0.25 1.49 -4.22
N ALA A 47 0.39 2.47 -3.59
CA ALA A 47 1.53 2.25 -2.72
C ALA A 47 1.06 1.93 -1.29
N VAL A 48 1.70 0.96 -0.66
CA VAL A 48 1.46 0.56 0.73
C VAL A 48 2.81 0.50 1.44
N ARG A 49 2.91 1.13 2.61
CA ARG A 49 4.09 1.05 3.46
C ARG A 49 3.72 0.88 4.92
N ASP A 50 4.69 0.42 5.70
CA ASP A 50 4.60 0.42 7.15
C ASP A 50 4.80 1.83 7.70
N SER A 51 3.89 2.29 8.57
CA SER A 51 3.96 3.65 9.13
C SER A 51 5.14 3.80 10.10
N LYS A 52 5.56 2.71 10.75
CA LYS A 52 6.64 2.73 11.74
C LYS A 52 8.00 2.81 11.04
N ASN A 53 8.10 2.26 9.84
CA ASN A 53 9.26 2.34 8.97
C ASN A 53 8.96 3.16 7.71
N ALA A 54 8.56 4.41 7.88
CA ALA A 54 8.31 5.34 6.79
C ALA A 54 9.47 5.46 5.77
N PRO A 55 10.77 5.49 6.12
CA PRO A 55 11.85 5.51 5.12
C PRO A 55 12.06 4.17 4.42
N GLY A 56 11.47 3.09 4.95
CA GLY A 56 11.57 1.75 4.40
C GLY A 56 10.85 1.57 3.06
N PRO A 57 10.85 0.33 2.55
CA PRO A 57 10.30 0.01 1.24
C PRO A 57 8.78 0.20 1.14
N ALA A 58 8.31 0.49 -0.06
CA ALA A 58 6.88 0.51 -0.37
C ALA A 58 6.52 -0.60 -1.37
N LEU A 59 5.39 -1.24 -1.13
CA LEU A 59 4.81 -2.23 -2.04
C LEU A 59 3.81 -1.53 -2.97
N LEU A 60 3.88 -1.83 -4.27
CA LEU A 60 2.92 -1.32 -5.25
C LEU A 60 1.94 -2.41 -5.67
N PHE A 61 0.66 -2.10 -5.54
CA PHE A 61 -0.45 -2.96 -5.94
C PHE A 61 -1.20 -2.35 -7.11
N SER A 62 -1.66 -3.21 -8.03
CA SER A 62 -2.73 -2.81 -8.93
C SER A 62 -4.04 -2.67 -8.15
N PRO A 63 -5.00 -1.86 -8.61
CA PRO A 63 -6.31 -1.74 -7.95
C PRO A 63 -7.05 -3.09 -7.82
N ALA A 64 -6.87 -4.00 -8.78
CA ALA A 64 -7.44 -5.35 -8.72
C ALA A 64 -6.76 -6.20 -7.64
N ALA A 65 -5.43 -6.22 -7.59
CA ALA A 65 -4.67 -6.98 -6.59
C ALA A 65 -4.94 -6.46 -5.17
N TRP A 66 -5.02 -5.14 -4.99
CA TRP A 66 -5.35 -4.53 -3.71
C TRP A 66 -6.75 -4.93 -3.23
N ARG A 67 -7.76 -4.88 -4.13
CA ARG A 67 -9.12 -5.32 -3.78
C ARG A 67 -9.14 -6.78 -3.37
N GLY A 68 -8.51 -7.67 -4.15
CA GLY A 68 -8.41 -9.09 -3.82
C GLY A 68 -7.74 -9.35 -2.48
N PHE A 69 -6.64 -8.64 -2.19
CA PHE A 69 -5.95 -8.72 -0.91
C PHE A 69 -6.85 -8.30 0.26
N VAL A 70 -7.51 -7.15 0.17
CA VAL A 70 -8.40 -6.67 1.26
C VAL A 70 -9.60 -7.59 1.45
N THR A 71 -10.20 -8.10 0.37
CA THR A 71 -11.33 -9.03 0.47
C THR A 71 -10.96 -10.37 1.09
N ALA A 72 -9.72 -10.84 0.88
CA ALA A 72 -9.22 -12.06 1.51
C ALA A 72 -9.05 -11.93 3.04
N GLN A 73 -8.97 -10.69 3.56
CA GLN A 73 -8.87 -10.40 5.00
C GLN A 73 -10.24 -10.16 5.67
N GLY A 74 -11.35 -10.16 4.91
CA GLY A 74 -12.70 -10.13 5.47
C GLY A 74 -13.07 -11.46 6.16
N PRO A 75 -14.18 -11.54 6.92
CA PRO A 75 -14.63 -12.81 7.48
C PRO A 75 -14.70 -13.83 6.35
N GLY A 76 -14.08 -14.99 6.55
CA GLY A 76 -14.05 -16.06 5.55
C GLY A 76 -15.46 -16.45 5.08
N PRO A 77 -15.60 -17.14 3.94
CA PRO A 77 -16.91 -17.61 3.50
C PRO A 77 -17.56 -18.40 4.65
N ALA A 78 -18.80 -18.02 4.96
CA ALA A 78 -19.62 -18.61 6.00
C ALA A 78 -19.77 -20.14 5.84
#